data_AF-A0A2D8HVR6-F1
#
_entry.id   AF-A0A2D8HVR6-F1
#
_cell.length_a   1.000
_cell.length_b   1.000
_cell.length_c   1.000
_cell.angle_alpha   90.00
_cell.angle_beta   90.00
_cell.angle_gamma   90.00
#
_symmetry.space_group_name_H-M   'P 1'
#
loop_
_entity.id
_entity.type
_entity.pdbx_description
1 polymer ?
#
loop_
_entity_poly.entity_id
_entity_poly.type
_entity_poly.pdbx_seq_one_letter_code
_entity_poly.pdbx_strand_id
1 'polypeptide(L)'
;FDYFVREQWQKLYGNRAYDAKISGELMSQLMTFHWPGNVRQLRNVARQVVIDSRDQEQLHLDPQLLSMLRPTSANGHWEEETNVQRRPNSVSRNELLETLESCRFELQATAKKLGISRASVYQLIQRFEGVRTAQDLSEEEIKQSYEKNRSDTEKMMWDLQVSQIGLRRRLKSLGYDI
;
A
#
# COMPACT_ATOMS: atom_id res chain seq x y z
N PHE A 1 14.97 -11.60 11.41
CA PHE A 1 14.90 -10.15 11.62
C PHE A 1 16.20 -9.47 11.17
N ASP A 2 17.36 -9.86 11.71
CA ASP A 2 18.69 -9.34 11.32
C ASP A 2 18.92 -9.30 9.79
N TYR A 3 18.54 -10.38 9.08
CA TYR A 3 18.54 -10.40 7.62
C TYR A 3 17.82 -9.20 6.98
N PHE A 4 16.61 -8.86 7.44
CA PHE A 4 15.85 -7.73 6.89
C PHE A 4 16.50 -6.40 7.25
N VAL A 5 17.05 -6.25 8.46
CA VAL A 5 17.77 -5.04 8.87
C VAL A 5 18.95 -4.80 7.94
N ARG A 6 19.80 -5.82 7.72
CA ARG A 6 20.93 -5.73 6.79
C ARG A 6 20.50 -5.40 5.36
N GLU A 7 19.43 -6.06 4.89
CA GLU A 7 18.86 -5.80 3.57
C GLU A 7 18.37 -4.34 3.42
N GLN A 8 17.69 -3.80 4.43
CA GLN A 8 17.21 -2.40 4.41
C GLN A 8 18.37 -1.41 4.57
N TRP A 9 19.36 -1.71 5.41
CA TRP A 9 20.56 -0.89 5.59
C TRP A 9 21.35 -0.73 4.29
N GLN A 10 21.59 -1.84 3.59
CA GLN A 10 22.27 -1.81 2.29
C GLN A 10 21.49 -1.02 1.25
N LYS A 11 20.15 -1.13 1.25
CA LYS A 11 19.27 -0.38 0.33
C LYS A 11 19.26 1.12 0.60
N LEU A 12 19.28 1.53 1.87
CA LEU A 12 19.16 2.93 2.27
C LEU A 12 20.51 3.64 2.36
N TYR A 13 21.57 2.92 2.73
CA TYR A 13 22.87 3.48 3.09
C TYR A 13 24.04 2.73 2.42
N GLY A 14 23.89 2.27 1.17
CA GLY A 14 24.82 1.35 0.48
C GLY A 14 26.35 1.62 0.54
N ASN A 15 26.79 2.82 0.96
CA ASN A 15 28.19 3.17 1.20
C ASN A 15 28.63 3.16 2.69
N ARG A 16 27.76 2.83 3.64
CA ARG A 16 28.04 2.78 5.09
C ARG A 16 28.12 1.33 5.56
N ALA A 17 29.22 0.98 6.22
CA ALA A 17 29.36 -0.33 6.86
C ALA A 17 28.23 -0.55 7.88
N TYR A 18 27.66 -1.76 7.88
CA TYR A 18 26.68 -2.16 8.88
C TYR A 18 27.41 -2.56 10.16
N ASP A 19 27.38 -1.70 11.18
CA ASP A 19 27.95 -1.96 12.51
C ASP A 19 26.90 -1.88 13.64
N ALA A 20 25.63 -1.68 13.27
CA ALA A 20 24.57 -1.52 14.23
C ALA A 20 24.26 -2.85 14.93
N LYS A 21 24.35 -2.86 16.27
CA LYS A 21 24.05 -4.05 17.08
C LYS A 21 22.58 -4.09 17.46
N ILE A 22 21.96 -5.27 17.32
CA ILE A 22 20.63 -5.55 17.87
C ILE A 22 20.78 -5.78 19.36
N SER A 23 20.14 -4.96 20.21
CA SER A 23 20.16 -5.17 21.65
C SER A 23 19.42 -6.46 22.04
N GLY A 24 19.83 -7.11 23.13
CA GLY A 24 19.16 -8.31 23.63
C GLY A 24 17.70 -8.05 23.99
N GLU A 25 17.42 -6.87 24.55
CA GLU A 25 16.06 -6.42 24.87
C GLU A 25 15.16 -6.31 23.64
N LEU A 26 15.68 -5.69 22.56
CA LEU A 26 15.00 -5.61 21.27
C LEU A 26 14.67 -7.01 20.73
N MET A 27 15.62 -7.94 20.80
CA MET A 27 15.39 -9.32 20.36
C MET A 27 14.30 -10.01 21.18
N SER A 28 14.35 -9.89 22.51
CA SER A 28 13.34 -10.48 23.40
C SER A 28 11.94 -9.96 23.09
N GLN A 29 11.80 -8.65 22.83
CA GLN A 29 10.53 -8.02 22.46
C GLN A 29 10.02 -8.49 21.09
N LEU A 30 10.90 -8.61 20.09
CA LEU A 30 10.54 -9.14 18.76
C LEU A 30 10.09 -10.60 18.84
N MET A 31 10.66 -11.40 19.75
CA MET A 31 10.31 -12.81 19.95
C MET A 31 8.99 -13.00 20.70
N THR A 32 8.58 -12.06 21.56
CA THR A 32 7.30 -12.13 22.28
C THR A 32 6.11 -11.65 21.47
N PHE A 33 6.35 -11.07 20.30
CA PHE A 33 5.30 -10.52 19.45
C PHE A 33 4.68 -11.58 18.53
N HIS A 34 3.36 -11.55 18.34
CA HIS A 34 2.60 -12.59 17.61
C HIS A 34 2.58 -12.40 16.06
N TRP A 35 3.14 -11.30 15.54
CA TRP A 35 3.31 -11.03 14.09
C TRP A 35 2.11 -11.40 13.19
N PRO A 36 0.90 -10.84 13.42
CA PRO A 36 -0.31 -11.23 12.68
C PRO A 36 -0.23 -11.02 11.15
N GLY A 37 0.65 -10.12 10.68
CA GLY A 37 0.92 -9.86 9.26
C GLY A 37 2.18 -10.55 8.73
N ASN A 38 2.64 -11.61 9.40
CA ASN A 38 3.72 -12.49 8.97
C ASN A 38 5.05 -11.74 8.68
N VAL A 39 5.87 -12.33 7.80
CA VAL A 39 7.19 -11.82 7.37
C VAL A 39 7.14 -10.38 6.81
N ARG A 40 5.98 -9.93 6.29
CA ARG A 40 5.82 -8.55 5.78
C ARG A 40 5.87 -7.53 6.91
N GLN A 41 5.22 -7.80 8.04
CA GLN A 41 5.32 -6.93 9.21
C GLN A 41 6.74 -6.91 9.75
N LEU A 42 7.38 -8.06 9.86
CA LEU A 42 8.77 -8.16 10.32
C LEU A 42 9.72 -7.31 9.46
N ARG A 43 9.51 -7.31 8.14
CA ARG A 43 10.28 -6.48 7.20
C ARG A 43 10.00 -4.98 7.37
N ASN A 44 8.74 -4.59 7.58
CA ASN A 44 8.38 -3.18 7.79
C ASN A 44 9.00 -2.64 9.08
N VAL A 45 8.94 -3.43 10.16
CA VAL A 45 9.58 -3.07 11.44
C VAL A 45 11.10 -2.96 11.27
N ALA A 46 11.73 -3.92 10.58
CA ALA A 46 13.16 -3.85 10.29
C ALA A 46 13.55 -2.60 9.49
N ARG A 47 12.72 -2.18 8.54
CA ARG A 47 12.94 -0.92 7.80
C ARG A 47 12.87 0.29 8.71
N GLN A 48 11.86 0.35 9.58
CA GLN A 48 11.66 1.49 10.46
C GLN A 48 12.81 1.64 11.46
N VAL A 49 13.26 0.52 12.05
CA VAL A 49 14.44 0.47 12.93
C VAL A 49 15.69 1.03 12.24
N VAL A 50 15.91 0.70 10.97
CA VAL A 50 17.05 1.21 10.19
C VAL A 50 16.93 2.72 9.89
N ILE A 51 15.71 3.22 9.70
CA ILE A 51 15.46 4.65 9.50
C ILE A 51 15.71 5.43 10.80
N ASP A 52 15.19 4.92 11.92
CA ASP A 52 15.25 5.59 13.22
C ASP A 52 16.66 5.54 13.83
N SER A 53 17.42 4.48 13.56
CA SER A 53 18.78 4.27 14.09
C SER A 53 19.89 4.87 13.20
N ARG A 54 19.56 5.82 12.32
CA ARG A 54 20.46 6.39 11.30
C ARG A 54 21.80 6.89 11.85
N ASP A 55 21.79 7.42 13.07
CA ASP A 55 22.95 8.05 13.72
C ASP A 55 23.27 7.42 15.09
N GLN A 56 22.80 6.19 15.32
CA GLN A 56 23.03 5.45 16.58
C GLN A 56 23.87 4.19 16.33
N GLU A 57 24.79 3.89 17.25
CA GLU A 57 25.60 2.65 17.22
C GLU A 57 24.77 1.40 17.53
N GLN A 58 23.59 1.59 18.12
CA GLN A 58 22.68 0.52 18.52
C GLN A 58 21.35 0.70 17.83
N LEU A 59 20.78 -0.42 17.38
CA LEU A 59 19.43 -0.43 16.85
C LEU A 59 18.44 -0.31 18.00
N HIS A 60 17.68 0.77 17.99
CA HIS A 60 16.61 0.99 18.95
C HIS A 60 15.27 0.92 18.22
N LEU A 61 14.33 0.19 18.80
CA LEU A 61 12.92 0.36 18.48
C LEU A 61 12.40 1.47 19.39
N ASP A 62 11.88 2.54 18.80
CA ASP A 62 11.14 3.53 19.57
C ASP A 62 10.01 2.81 20.35
N PRO A 63 9.93 2.96 21.68
CA PRO A 63 8.82 2.46 22.49
C PRO A 63 7.44 2.86 21.94
N GLN A 64 7.36 4.01 21.26
CA GLN A 64 6.16 4.47 20.60
C GLN A 64 5.80 3.61 19.38
N LEU A 65 6.79 3.13 18.61
CA LEU A 65 6.59 2.18 17.51
C LEU A 65 6.16 0.80 18.02
N LEU A 66 6.74 0.36 19.15
CA LEU A 66 6.33 -0.86 19.84
C LEU A 66 4.89 -0.76 20.36
N SER A 67 4.46 0.42 20.82
CA SER A 67 3.07 0.65 21.24
C SER A 67 2.07 0.65 20.07
N MET A 68 2.49 1.08 18.87
CA MET A 68 1.70 0.94 17.63
C MET A 68 1.65 -0.49 17.10
N LEU A 69 2.63 -1.33 17.47
CA LEU A 69 2.68 -2.73 17.10
C LEU A 69 1.96 -3.62 18.13
N ARG A 70 1.91 -3.26 19.42
CA ARG A 70 1.10 -3.97 20.43
C ARG A 70 -0.38 -3.99 19.99
N PRO A 71 -1.09 -5.13 20.08
CA PRO A 71 -2.55 -5.06 20.05
C PRO A 71 -2.95 -4.32 21.32
N THR A 72 -3.48 -3.11 21.16
CA THR A 72 -4.01 -2.31 22.26
C THR A 72 -5.17 -3.08 22.87
N SER A 73 -4.97 -3.74 24.00
CA SER A 73 -6.09 -4.03 24.88
C SER A 73 -6.63 -2.68 25.36
N ALA A 74 -7.90 -2.44 25.04
CA ALA A 74 -8.77 -1.31 25.42
C ALA A 74 -8.66 -0.01 24.59
N ASN A 75 -9.71 0.21 23.78
CA ASN A 75 -10.30 1.49 23.39
C ASN A 75 -9.47 2.53 22.61
N GLY A 76 -8.79 2.09 21.55
CA GLY A 76 -8.42 2.97 20.44
C GLY A 76 -8.98 2.38 19.15
N HIS A 77 -9.91 3.09 18.50
CA HIS A 77 -10.57 2.68 17.26
C HIS A 77 -9.56 2.41 16.13
N TRP A 78 -9.05 1.20 16.07
CA TRP A 78 -8.72 0.55 14.82
C TRP A 78 -9.71 -0.59 14.73
N GLU A 79 -10.70 -0.44 13.86
CA GLU A 79 -11.70 -1.46 13.59
C GLU A 79 -10.98 -2.79 13.34
N GLU A 80 -10.96 -3.65 14.36
CA GLU A 80 -10.91 -5.08 14.23
C GLU A 80 -12.15 -5.50 13.44
N GLU A 81 -12.12 -5.28 12.13
CA GLU A 81 -12.80 -6.22 11.27
C GLU A 81 -11.94 -7.48 11.30
N THR A 82 -12.31 -8.43 12.15
CA THR A 82 -12.25 -9.85 11.81
C THR A 82 -13.10 -10.08 10.56
N ASN A 83 -12.74 -9.44 9.44
CA ASN A 83 -13.35 -9.73 8.17
C ASN A 83 -12.75 -11.07 7.78
N VAL A 84 -13.59 -12.07 7.63
CA VAL A 84 -13.28 -13.27 6.87
C VAL A 84 -12.90 -12.76 5.48
N GLN A 85 -11.63 -12.40 5.31
CA GLN A 85 -11.16 -11.71 4.11
C GLN A 85 -11.42 -12.67 2.96
N ARG A 86 -12.35 -12.27 2.09
CA ARG A 86 -12.82 -13.11 1.02
C ARG A 86 -11.61 -13.51 0.18
N ARG A 87 -11.49 -14.80 -0.16
CA ARG A 87 -10.37 -15.25 -0.99
C ARG A 87 -10.47 -14.51 -2.34
N PRO A 88 -9.41 -13.83 -2.81
CA PRO A 88 -9.45 -13.08 -4.06
C PRO A 88 -9.93 -13.91 -5.25
N ASN A 89 -9.58 -15.20 -5.26
CA ASN A 89 -9.97 -16.13 -6.32
C ASN A 89 -11.49 -16.39 -6.42
N SER A 90 -12.27 -16.02 -5.42
CA SER A 90 -13.73 -16.12 -5.45
C SER A 90 -14.42 -14.90 -6.05
N VAL A 91 -13.66 -13.83 -6.36
CA VAL A 91 -14.20 -12.63 -7.01
C VAL A 91 -14.18 -12.85 -8.53
N SER A 92 -15.36 -12.73 -9.15
CA SER A 92 -15.49 -12.85 -10.60
C SER A 92 -15.09 -11.54 -11.30
N ARG A 93 -14.84 -11.59 -12.62
CA ARG A 93 -14.55 -10.40 -13.42
C ARG A 93 -15.70 -9.38 -13.39
N ASN A 94 -16.93 -9.86 -13.55
CA ASN A 94 -18.12 -9.00 -13.57
C ASN A 94 -18.32 -8.33 -12.22
N GLU A 95 -18.18 -9.09 -11.14
CA GLU A 95 -18.28 -8.56 -9.78
C GLU A 95 -17.21 -7.50 -9.48
N LEU A 96 -15.97 -7.71 -9.93
CA LEU A 96 -14.91 -6.71 -9.83
C LEU A 96 -15.28 -5.43 -10.58
N LEU A 97 -15.77 -5.54 -11.81
CA LEU A 97 -16.13 -4.40 -12.66
C LEU A 97 -17.30 -3.60 -12.08
N GLU A 98 -18.38 -4.27 -11.69
CA GLU A 98 -19.54 -3.62 -11.05
C GLU A 98 -19.15 -2.91 -9.74
N THR A 99 -18.25 -3.54 -8.98
CA THR A 99 -17.74 -2.94 -7.74
C THR A 99 -16.80 -1.77 -8.01
N LEU A 100 -15.95 -1.85 -9.03
CA LEU A 100 -15.11 -0.73 -9.46
C LEU A 100 -15.97 0.44 -9.91
N GLU A 101 -16.94 0.21 -10.79
CA GLU A 101 -17.84 1.24 -11.32
C GLU A 101 -18.63 1.93 -10.19
N SER A 102 -19.26 1.14 -9.31
CA SER A 102 -20.01 1.68 -8.16
C SER A 102 -19.13 2.38 -7.11
N CYS A 103 -17.83 2.08 -7.09
CA CYS A 103 -16.83 2.75 -6.25
C CYS A 103 -16.02 3.81 -7.02
N ARG A 104 -16.45 4.26 -8.19
CA ARG A 104 -15.77 5.29 -8.98
C ARG A 104 -14.29 4.95 -9.27
N PHE A 105 -14.04 3.66 -9.47
CA PHE A 105 -12.74 3.05 -9.73
C PHE A 105 -11.69 3.28 -8.61
N GLU A 106 -12.12 3.66 -7.40
CA GLU A 106 -11.25 3.83 -6.24
C GLU A 106 -10.90 2.49 -5.59
N LEU A 107 -9.67 2.04 -5.80
CA LEU A 107 -9.21 0.69 -5.42
C LEU A 107 -9.39 0.38 -3.92
N GLN A 108 -9.24 1.39 -3.05
CA GLN A 108 -9.41 1.19 -1.61
C GLN A 108 -10.87 0.98 -1.24
N ALA A 109 -11.79 1.71 -1.86
CA ALA A 109 -13.22 1.55 -1.67
C ALA A 109 -13.70 0.21 -2.24
N THR A 110 -13.23 -0.15 -3.44
CA THR A 110 -13.49 -1.45 -4.07
C THR A 110 -12.99 -2.61 -3.19
N ALA A 111 -11.78 -2.51 -2.64
CA ALA A 111 -11.22 -3.50 -1.73
C ALA A 111 -12.10 -3.71 -0.49
N LYS A 112 -12.52 -2.60 0.14
CA LYS A 112 -13.42 -2.63 1.31
C LYS A 112 -14.77 -3.27 0.96
N LYS A 113 -15.37 -2.89 -0.17
CA LYS A 113 -16.67 -3.40 -0.61
C LYS A 113 -16.63 -4.90 -0.98
N LEU A 114 -15.53 -5.37 -1.55
CA LEU A 114 -15.32 -6.79 -1.88
C LEU A 114 -14.86 -7.63 -0.68
N GLY A 115 -14.49 -7.00 0.44
CA GLY A 115 -13.92 -7.68 1.60
C GLY A 115 -12.55 -8.32 1.31
N ILE A 116 -11.76 -7.72 0.41
CA ILE A 116 -10.41 -8.20 0.03
C ILE A 116 -9.35 -7.14 0.27
N SER A 117 -8.07 -7.52 0.23
CA SER A 117 -6.98 -6.54 0.33
C SER A 117 -6.85 -5.70 -0.94
N ARG A 118 -6.37 -4.45 -0.83
CA ARG A 118 -6.05 -3.61 -2.00
C ARG A 118 -5.05 -4.29 -2.96
N ALA A 119 -4.06 -5.01 -2.42
CA ALA A 119 -3.12 -5.76 -3.23
C ALA A 119 -3.81 -6.87 -4.04
N SER A 120 -4.84 -7.49 -3.47
CA SER A 120 -5.67 -8.48 -4.16
C SER A 120 -6.49 -7.86 -5.29
N VAL A 121 -7.01 -6.64 -5.11
CA VAL A 121 -7.67 -5.89 -6.20
C VAL A 121 -6.69 -5.69 -7.38
N TYR A 122 -5.45 -5.26 -7.12
CA TYR A 122 -4.43 -5.14 -8.17
C TYR A 122 -4.13 -6.47 -8.88
N GLN A 123 -4.03 -7.57 -8.12
CA GLN A 123 -3.83 -8.90 -8.72
C GLN A 123 -5.00 -9.32 -9.62
N LEU A 124 -6.24 -8.99 -9.22
CA LEU A 124 -7.41 -9.26 -10.04
C LEU A 124 -7.46 -8.38 -11.30
N ILE A 125 -7.04 -7.11 -11.21
CA ILE A 125 -6.90 -6.21 -12.36
C ILE A 125 -5.88 -6.77 -13.36
N GLN A 126 -4.71 -7.22 -12.89
CA GLN A 126 -3.68 -7.83 -13.74
C GLN A 126 -4.12 -9.17 -14.35
N ARG A 127 -5.01 -9.89 -13.67
CA ARG A 127 -5.52 -11.19 -14.12
C ARG A 127 -6.62 -11.06 -15.16
N PHE A 128 -7.50 -10.07 -15.03
CA PHE A 128 -8.66 -9.92 -15.90
C PHE A 128 -8.38 -8.90 -17.01
N GLU A 129 -8.41 -9.37 -18.25
CA GLU A 129 -8.27 -8.49 -19.41
C GLU A 129 -9.37 -7.42 -19.45
N GLY A 130 -9.02 -6.21 -19.89
CA GLY A 130 -9.94 -5.08 -20.01
C GLY A 130 -10.20 -4.31 -18.71
N VAL A 131 -9.50 -4.63 -17.61
CA VAL A 131 -9.47 -3.80 -16.41
C VAL A 131 -8.12 -3.12 -16.34
N ARG A 132 -8.09 -1.79 -16.19
CA ARG A 132 -6.86 -0.99 -16.19
C ARG A 132 -6.90 0.10 -15.14
N THR A 133 -5.73 0.63 -14.81
CA THR A 133 -5.56 1.75 -13.88
C THR A 133 -5.12 3.00 -14.63
N ALA A 134 -5.19 4.16 -13.96
CA ALA A 134 -4.70 5.40 -14.55
C ALA A 134 -3.20 5.36 -14.93
N GLN A 135 -2.41 4.44 -14.35
CA GLN A 135 -1.00 4.27 -14.69
C GLN A 135 -0.80 3.56 -16.03
N ASP A 136 -1.77 2.77 -16.46
CA ASP A 136 -1.72 1.98 -17.69
C ASP A 136 -2.16 2.79 -18.92
N LEU A 137 -2.68 4.02 -18.70
CA LEU A 137 -3.12 4.91 -19.77
C LEU A 137 -1.94 5.65 -20.43
N SER A 138 -1.95 5.68 -21.76
CA SER A 138 -0.99 6.46 -22.54
C SER A 138 -1.24 7.96 -22.40
N GLU A 139 -0.22 8.77 -22.70
CA GLU A 139 -0.35 10.23 -22.65
C GLU A 139 -1.34 10.75 -23.69
N GLU A 140 -1.37 10.11 -24.86
CA GLU A 140 -2.29 10.40 -25.96
C GLU A 140 -3.74 10.11 -25.56
N GLU A 141 -4.02 8.97 -24.92
CA GLU A 141 -5.36 8.63 -24.41
C GLU A 141 -5.86 9.68 -23.39
N ILE A 142 -4.99 10.07 -22.45
CA ILE A 142 -5.31 11.08 -21.44
C ILE A 142 -5.58 12.43 -22.10
N LYS A 143 -4.75 12.84 -23.06
CA LYS A 143 -4.90 14.11 -23.79
C LYS A 143 -6.20 14.15 -24.60
N GLN A 144 -6.49 13.09 -25.36
CA GLN A 144 -7.72 13.01 -26.16
C GLN A 144 -8.97 13.09 -25.28
N SER A 145 -8.98 12.36 -24.15
CA SER A 145 -10.11 12.43 -23.21
C SER A 145 -10.21 13.79 -22.52
N TYR A 146 -9.08 14.45 -22.23
CA TYR A 146 -9.04 15.79 -21.62
C TYR A 146 -9.64 16.84 -22.54
N GLU A 147 -9.28 16.81 -23.83
CA GLU A 147 -9.83 17.70 -24.87
C GLU A 147 -11.32 17.43 -25.10
N LYS A 148 -11.70 16.15 -25.26
CA LYS A 148 -13.10 15.71 -25.47
C LYS A 148 -14.02 16.15 -24.33
N ASN A 149 -13.56 16.01 -23.08
CA ASN A 149 -14.36 16.28 -21.89
C ASN A 149 -14.19 17.71 -21.36
N ARG A 150 -13.48 18.60 -22.08
CA ARG A 150 -13.24 20.00 -21.68
C ARG A 150 -12.70 20.13 -20.25
N SER A 151 -11.67 19.34 -19.93
CA SER A 151 -11.00 19.32 -18.63
C SER A 151 -11.84 18.79 -17.45
N ASP A 152 -13.03 18.22 -17.72
CA ASP A 152 -13.89 17.63 -16.70
C ASP A 152 -13.37 16.25 -16.27
N THR A 153 -12.57 16.24 -15.20
CA THR A 153 -11.93 15.02 -14.67
C THR A 153 -12.93 13.96 -14.20
N GLU A 154 -14.15 14.35 -13.85
CA GLU A 154 -15.21 13.41 -13.46
C GLU A 154 -15.77 12.68 -14.68
N LYS A 155 -15.98 13.38 -15.79
CA LYS A 155 -16.37 12.74 -17.06
C LYS A 155 -15.26 11.86 -17.62
N MET A 156 -14.00 12.33 -17.55
CA MET A 156 -12.86 11.53 -17.98
C MET A 156 -12.72 10.22 -17.17
N MET A 157 -13.03 10.24 -15.88
CA MET A 157 -13.03 9.05 -15.02
C MET A 157 -13.98 7.96 -15.57
N TRP A 158 -15.20 8.35 -15.98
CA TRP A 158 -16.18 7.43 -16.57
C TRP A 158 -15.80 6.98 -17.98
N ASP A 159 -15.30 7.90 -18.81
CA ASP A 159 -14.88 7.63 -20.20
C ASP A 159 -13.67 6.67 -20.26
N LEU A 160 -12.70 6.87 -19.37
CA LEU A 160 -11.46 6.08 -19.31
C LEU A 160 -11.55 4.87 -18.37
N GLN A 161 -12.60 4.79 -17.55
CA GLN A 161 -12.83 3.74 -16.55
C GLN A 161 -11.67 3.58 -15.55
N VAL A 162 -11.14 4.70 -15.07
CA VAL A 162 -10.05 4.75 -14.08
C VAL A 162 -10.39 5.72 -12.96
N SER A 163 -9.73 5.60 -11.82
CA SER A 163 -9.99 6.47 -10.66
C SER A 163 -9.67 7.95 -10.96
N GLN A 164 -10.53 8.86 -10.50
CA GLN A 164 -10.36 10.30 -10.69
C GLN A 164 -9.08 10.80 -10.01
N ILE A 165 -8.75 10.26 -8.82
CA ILE A 165 -7.53 10.60 -8.09
C ILE A 165 -6.29 10.20 -8.89
N GLY A 166 -6.30 8.97 -9.45
CA GLY A 166 -5.21 8.48 -10.29
C GLY A 166 -5.04 9.30 -11.56
N LEU A 167 -6.15 9.66 -12.20
CA LEU A 167 -6.17 10.48 -13.41
C LEU A 167 -5.63 11.89 -13.15
N ARG A 168 -6.07 12.57 -12.08
CA ARG A 168 -5.55 13.89 -11.70
C ARG A 168 -4.06 13.85 -11.42
N ARG A 169 -3.57 12.78 -10.78
CA ARG A 169 -2.12 12.60 -10.56
C ARG A 169 -1.35 12.51 -11.87
N ARG A 170 -1.88 11.78 -12.86
CA ARG A 170 -1.27 11.66 -14.20
C ARG A 170 -1.31 12.98 -14.96
N LEU A 171 -2.45 13.65 -15.01
CA LEU A 171 -2.60 14.97 -15.64
C LEU A 171 -1.62 16.00 -15.05
N LYS A 172 -1.44 16.02 -13.72
CA LYS A 172 -0.46 16.90 -13.06
C LYS A 172 0.98 16.56 -13.46
N SER A 173 1.32 15.27 -13.60
CA SER A 173 2.64 14.85 -14.07
C SER A 173 2.91 15.24 -15.53
N LEU A 174 1.86 15.42 -16.33
CA LEU A 174 1.92 15.86 -17.73
C LEU A 174 1.85 17.38 -17.90
N GLY A 175 1.78 18.14 -16.80
CA GLY A 175 1.78 19.60 -16.82
C GLY A 175 0.41 20.26 -17.07
N TYR A 176 -0.69 19.52 -16.96
CA TYR A 176 -2.04 20.10 -17.02
C TYR A 176 -2.41 20.77 -15.69
N ASP A 177 -3.11 21.90 -15.79
CA ASP A 177 -3.67 22.63 -14.64
C ASP A 177 -5.09 22.08 -14.33
N ILE A 178 -5.28 21.56 -13.11
CA ILE A 178 -6.44 20.75 -12.67
C ILE A 178 -6.62 20.77 -11.16
#